data_AF-A0A9P6HUQ5-F1
#
_entry.id   AF-A0A9P6HUQ5-F1
#
_cell.length_a   1.000
_cell.length_b   1.000
_cell.length_c   1.000
_cell.angle_alpha   90.00
_cell.angle_beta   90.00
_cell.angle_gamma   90.00
#
_symmetry.space_group_name_H-M   'P 1'
#
loop_
_entity.id
_entity.type
_entity.pdbx_description
1 polymer ?
#
loop_
_entity_poly.entity_id
_entity_poly.type
_entity_poly.pdbx_seq_one_letter_code
_entity_poly.pdbx_strand_id
1 'polypeptide(L)'
;MAQPATSQEFTAFYLQRTTQEFAEDLDKVREADDFKAESLPFLIHALQQGTALYSTADQARVARAVAPAALAAAKEEDQDVAMDEPQAENENRNSKKEKKEKSKRKKSSG
;
A
#
# COMPACT_ATOMS: atom_id res chain seq x y z
N MET A 1 6.61 21.14 20.77
CA MET A 1 5.73 21.93 21.65
C MET A 1 4.30 21.46 21.42
N ALA A 2 3.51 21.22 22.47
CA ALA A 2 2.11 20.83 22.30
C ALA A 2 1.31 22.02 21.74
N GLN A 3 0.49 21.79 20.71
CA GLN A 3 -0.43 22.81 20.23
C GLN A 3 -1.54 23.02 21.28
N PRO A 4 -1.98 24.26 21.53
CA PRO A 4 -3.11 24.50 22.42
C PRO A 4 -4.37 23.87 21.82
N ALA A 5 -5.28 23.37 22.67
CA ALA A 5 -6.50 22.66 22.23
C ALA A 5 -7.32 23.45 21.18
N THR A 6 -7.39 24.77 21.33
CA THR A 6 -8.04 25.69 20.38
C THR A 6 -7.39 25.71 18.99
N SER A 7 -6.06 25.53 18.89
CA SER A 7 -5.33 25.44 17.61
C SER A 7 -5.63 24.13 16.88
N GLN A 8 -5.80 23.05 17.65
CA GLN A 8 -6.16 21.75 17.08
C GLN A 8 -7.60 21.74 16.57
N GLU A 9 -8.55 22.26 17.35
CA GLU A 9 -9.96 22.41 16.96
C GLU A 9 -10.10 23.32 15.73
N PHE A 10 -9.39 24.45 15.70
CA PHE A 10 -9.38 25.34 14.55
C PHE A 10 -8.82 24.67 13.29
N THR A 11 -7.73 23.91 13.43
CA THR A 11 -7.13 23.18 12.30
C THR A 11 -8.09 22.13 11.75
N ALA A 12 -8.79 21.39 12.62
CA ALA A 12 -9.79 20.42 12.21
C ALA A 12 -10.95 21.09 11.46
N PHE A 13 -11.49 22.19 12.02
CA PHE A 13 -12.53 22.99 11.37
C PHE A 13 -12.08 23.52 10.00
N TYR A 14 -10.88 24.10 9.92
CA TYR A 14 -10.34 24.66 8.69
C TYR A 14 -10.20 23.58 7.60
N LEU A 15 -9.62 22.43 7.92
CA LEU A 15 -9.47 21.33 6.95
C LEU A 15 -10.82 20.81 6.48
N GLN A 16 -11.78 20.61 7.39
CA GLN A 16 -13.14 20.19 7.01
C GLN A 16 -13.78 21.22 6.08
N ARG A 17 -13.71 22.51 6.42
CA ARG A 17 -14.33 23.56 5.59
C ARG A 17 -13.67 23.67 4.22
N THR A 18 -12.34 23.71 4.17
CA THR A 18 -11.61 23.86 2.91
C THR A 18 -11.82 22.66 1.97
N THR A 19 -11.88 21.44 2.51
CA THR A 19 -12.14 20.24 1.69
C THR A 19 -13.58 20.18 1.19
N GLN A 20 -14.55 20.63 2.00
CA GLN A 20 -15.95 20.77 1.58
C GLN A 20 -16.11 21.76 0.43
N GLU A 21 -15.54 22.96 0.55
CA GLU A 21 -15.60 23.99 -0.51
C GLU A 21 -14.92 23.50 -1.80
N PHE A 22 -13.77 22.83 -1.67
CA PHE A 22 -13.07 22.27 -2.82
C PHE A 22 -13.92 21.21 -3.56
N ALA A 23 -14.65 20.36 -2.83
CA ALA A 23 -15.56 19.39 -3.45
C ALA A 23 -16.71 20.09 -4.20
N GLU A 24 -17.32 21.10 -3.59
CA GLU A 24 -18.37 21.90 -4.21
C GLU A 24 -17.88 22.62 -5.48
N ASP A 25 -16.66 23.15 -5.47
CA ASP A 25 -16.06 23.79 -6.63
C ASP A 25 -15.76 22.79 -7.76
N LEU A 26 -15.36 21.56 -7.44
CA LEU A 26 -15.19 20.51 -8.45
C LEU A 26 -16.53 20.13 -9.09
N ASP A 27 -17.61 20.05 -8.31
CA ASP A 27 -18.95 19.80 -8.84
C ASP A 27 -19.39 20.93 -9.78
N LYS A 28 -19.18 22.20 -9.39
CA LYS A 28 -19.47 23.36 -10.25
C LYS A 28 -18.67 23.33 -11.55
N VAL A 29 -17.37 22.99 -11.47
CA VAL A 29 -16.51 22.86 -12.66
C VAL A 29 -17.03 21.76 -13.57
N ARG A 30 -17.50 20.63 -13.03
CA ARG A 30 -18.04 19.52 -13.82
C ARG A 30 -19.37 19.87 -14.50
N GLU A 31 -20.19 20.69 -13.85
CA GLU A 31 -21.49 21.13 -14.35
C GLU A 31 -21.40 22.30 -15.34
N ALA A 32 -20.23 22.92 -15.50
CA ALA A 32 -20.03 24.03 -16.42
C ALA A 32 -20.13 23.59 -17.89
N ASP A 33 -20.77 24.42 -18.72
CA ASP A 33 -21.05 24.14 -20.15
C ASP A 33 -19.77 23.91 -21.00
N ASP A 34 -18.64 24.44 -20.55
CA ASP A 34 -17.34 24.35 -21.20
C ASP A 34 -16.46 23.20 -20.68
N PHE A 35 -16.86 22.52 -19.61
CA PHE A 35 -16.17 21.34 -19.11
C PHE A 35 -16.53 20.11 -19.94
N LYS A 36 -15.56 19.64 -20.73
CA LYS A 36 -15.73 18.49 -21.63
C LYS A 36 -14.77 17.37 -21.25
N ALA A 37 -14.91 16.22 -21.91
CA ALA A 37 -14.01 15.08 -21.70
C ALA A 37 -12.53 15.46 -21.90
N GLU A 38 -12.27 16.42 -22.79
CA GLU A 38 -10.93 16.95 -23.08
C GLU A 38 -10.39 17.88 -21.97
N SER A 39 -11.25 18.38 -21.07
CA SER A 39 -10.87 19.26 -19.94
C SER A 39 -10.30 18.46 -18.75
N LEU A 40 -10.65 17.18 -18.62
CA LEU A 40 -10.19 16.30 -17.53
C LEU A 40 -8.65 16.20 -17.42
N PRO A 41 -7.91 15.94 -18.52
CA PRO A 41 -6.45 15.93 -18.47
C PRO A 41 -5.85 17.24 -17.95
N PHE A 42 -6.46 18.38 -18.30
CA PHE A 42 -6.00 19.69 -17.82
C PHE A 42 -6.19 19.84 -16.31
N LEU A 43 -7.37 19.46 -15.79
CA LEU A 43 -7.64 19.44 -14.34
C LEU A 43 -6.64 18.53 -13.60
N ILE A 44 -6.39 17.32 -14.14
CA ILE A 44 -5.42 16.38 -13.56
C ILE A 44 -4.02 17.00 -13.51
N HIS A 45 -3.57 17.61 -14.61
CA HIS A 45 -2.26 18.27 -14.65
C HIS A 45 -2.16 19.42 -13.64
N ALA A 46 -3.21 20.23 -13.49
CA ALA A 46 -3.24 21.30 -12.49
C ALA A 46 -3.13 20.75 -11.06
N LEU A 47 -3.84 19.67 -10.72
CA LEU A 47 -3.74 19.03 -9.41
C LEU A 47 -2.34 18.44 -9.16
N GLN A 48 -1.75 17.83 -10.18
CA GLN A 48 -0.38 17.29 -10.11
C GLN A 48 0.67 18.37 -9.82
N GLN A 49 0.47 19.61 -10.29
CA GLN A 49 1.40 20.72 -10.00
C GLN A 49 1.51 21.01 -8.50
N GLY A 50 0.50 20.68 -7.70
CA GLY A 50 0.54 20.80 -6.24
C GLY A 50 1.68 20.01 -5.59
N THR A 51 2.20 18.97 -6.26
CA THR A 51 3.37 18.21 -5.78
C THR A 51 4.64 19.05 -5.68
N ALA A 52 4.75 20.13 -6.47
CA ALA A 52 5.88 21.05 -6.44
C ALA A 52 6.00 21.83 -5.12
N LEU A 53 4.92 21.89 -4.32
CA LEU A 53 4.94 22.51 -2.99
C LEU A 53 5.67 21.65 -1.95
N TYR A 54 6.00 20.39 -2.27
CA TYR A 54 6.67 19.48 -1.36
C TYR A 54 8.15 19.38 -1.71
N SER A 55 9.01 19.42 -0.69
CA SER A 55 10.42 19.08 -0.85
C SER A 55 10.58 17.60 -1.24
N THR A 56 11.70 17.24 -1.87
CA THR A 56 12.00 15.84 -2.19
C THR A 56 12.02 14.93 -0.96
N ALA A 57 12.45 15.46 0.20
CA ALA A 57 12.43 14.75 1.47
C ALA A 57 10.99 14.49 1.95
N ASP A 58 10.09 15.48 1.83
CA ASP A 58 8.69 15.32 2.22
C ASP A 58 7.95 14.36 1.29
N GLN A 59 8.17 14.45 -0.03
CA GLN A 59 7.64 13.50 -1.00
C GLN A 59 8.06 12.06 -0.66
N ALA A 60 9.34 11.86 -0.35
CA ALA A 60 9.86 10.54 0.03
C ALA A 60 9.33 10.04 1.38
N ARG A 61 9.04 10.95 2.33
CA ARG A 61 8.40 10.59 3.62
C ARG A 61 6.97 10.11 3.41
N VAL A 62 6.19 10.82 2.60
CA VAL A 62 4.81 10.45 2.26
C VAL A 62 4.79 9.11 1.52
N ALA A 63 5.61 8.94 0.47
CA ALA A 63 5.67 7.70 -0.31
C ALA A 63 5.96 6.46 0.55
N ARG A 64 6.87 6.57 1.53
CA ARG A 64 7.18 5.47 2.47
C ARG A 64 6.05 5.15 3.44
N ALA A 65 5.27 6.15 3.85
CA ALA A 65 4.14 5.94 4.75
C ALA A 65 2.98 5.20 4.06
N VAL A 66 2.82 5.37 2.74
CA VAL A 66 1.74 4.76 1.95
C VAL A 66 2.11 3.36 1.42
N ALA A 67 3.41 3.08 1.17
CA ALA A 67 3.90 1.80 0.65
C ALA A 67 3.52 0.54 1.47
N PRO A 68 3.58 0.52 2.82
CA PRO A 68 3.19 -0.67 3.58
C PRO A 68 1.67 -0.88 3.65
N ALA A 69 0.84 0.16 3.41
CA ALA A 69 -0.61 0.05 3.39
C ALA A 69 -1.14 -0.48 2.04
N ALA A 70 -0.54 -0.06 0.92
CA ALA A 70 -0.93 -0.53 -0.41
C ALA A 70 -0.54 -1.99 -0.69
N LEU A 71 0.56 -2.49 -0.08
CA LEU A 71 0.99 -3.89 -0.22
C LEU A 71 0.13 -4.87 0.60
N ALA A 72 -0.57 -4.39 1.64
CA ALA A 72 -1.48 -5.20 2.45
C ALA A 72 -2.85 -5.37 1.76
N ALA A 73 -3.37 -4.31 1.13
CA ALA A 73 -4.64 -4.37 0.39
C ALA A 73 -4.59 -5.25 -0.88
N ALA A 74 -3.38 -5.54 -1.41
CA ALA A 74 -3.20 -6.38 -2.59
C ALA A 74 -2.99 -7.88 -2.27
N LYS A 75 -3.09 -8.31 -1.01
CA LYS A 75 -2.83 -9.71 -0.58
C LYS A 75 -4.07 -10.49 -0.11
N GLU A 76 -5.25 -9.89 -0.05
CA GLU A 76 -6.44 -10.53 0.53
C GLU A 76 -7.41 -11.18 -0.49
N GLU A 77 -7.11 -11.21 -1.79
CA GLU A 77 -8.04 -11.80 -2.79
C GLU A 77 -7.75 -13.26 -3.21
N ASP A 78 -6.74 -13.95 -2.67
CA ASP A 78 -6.34 -15.29 -3.18
C ASP A 78 -6.41 -16.45 -2.17
N GLN A 79 -7.26 -16.36 -1.15
CA GLN A 79 -7.53 -17.51 -0.27
C GLN A 79 -9.01 -17.50 0.10
N ASP A 80 -9.82 -18.32 -0.58
CA ASP A 80 -10.91 -19.13 0.00
C ASP A 80 -11.79 -19.76 -1.09
N VAL A 81 -11.21 -20.62 -1.95
CA VAL A 81 -11.98 -21.69 -2.62
C VAL A 81 -11.15 -22.98 -2.64
N ALA A 82 -10.90 -23.54 -1.46
CA ALA A 82 -10.57 -24.96 -1.34
C ALA A 82 -11.89 -25.71 -1.05
N MET A 83 -12.57 -26.12 -2.12
CA MET A 83 -13.73 -26.99 -2.01
C MET A 83 -13.26 -28.40 -1.66
N ASP A 84 -13.65 -28.86 -0.49
CA ASP A 84 -13.44 -30.20 0.08
C ASP A 84 -14.30 -31.23 -0.66
N GLU A 85 -13.73 -32.37 -1.11
CA GLU A 85 -14.26 -33.75 -0.93
C GLU A 85 -13.41 -34.83 -1.68
N PRO A 86 -13.50 -36.16 -1.35
CA PRO A 86 -12.34 -36.88 -0.80
C PRO A 86 -11.90 -38.20 -1.50
N GLN A 87 -10.85 -38.81 -0.91
CA GLN A 87 -10.33 -40.22 -0.99
C GLN A 87 -9.58 -40.65 -2.28
N ALA A 88 -8.51 -41.47 -2.29
CA ALA A 88 -7.92 -42.41 -1.33
C ALA A 88 -6.40 -42.65 -1.58
N GLU A 89 -5.68 -42.97 -0.50
CA GLU A 89 -4.56 -43.94 -0.34
C GLU A 89 -3.41 -44.03 -1.38
N ASN A 90 -2.16 -43.80 -0.96
CA ASN A 90 -1.26 -44.88 -0.47
C ASN A 90 0.22 -44.43 -0.26
N GLU A 91 0.81 -44.91 0.84
CA GLU A 91 2.24 -45.21 1.11
C GLU A 91 3.33 -44.13 1.26
N ASN A 92 3.40 -43.58 2.48
CA ASN A 92 4.53 -43.70 3.43
C ASN A 92 5.90 -44.22 2.91
N ARG A 93 6.94 -43.36 2.89
CA ARG A 93 8.31 -43.69 3.40
C ARG A 93 9.03 -42.45 3.94
N ASN A 94 8.99 -42.31 5.26
CA ASN A 94 9.94 -41.52 6.04
C ASN A 94 11.27 -42.29 6.18
N SER A 95 12.40 -41.69 5.79
CA SER A 95 13.70 -42.05 6.37
C SER A 95 14.68 -40.88 6.40
N LYS A 96 14.68 -40.23 7.57
CA LYS A 96 15.87 -40.12 8.44
C LYS A 96 16.87 -39.00 8.17
N LYS A 97 16.57 -37.88 8.83
CA LYS A 97 17.52 -36.95 9.45
C LYS A 97 18.58 -37.71 10.29
N GLU A 98 19.79 -37.13 10.36
CA GLU A 98 20.84 -37.35 11.37
C GLU A 98 21.76 -38.58 11.23
N LYS A 99 22.99 -38.36 10.75
CA LYS A 99 24.19 -38.66 11.56
C LYS A 99 25.41 -37.82 11.16
N LYS A 100 25.52 -36.71 11.88
CA LYS A 100 26.73 -35.97 12.20
C LYS A 100 27.93 -36.91 12.43
N GLU A 101 29.02 -36.60 11.73
CA GLU A 101 30.38 -36.57 12.29
C GLU A 101 30.84 -37.83 13.04
N LYS A 102 31.45 -38.78 12.32
CA LYS A 102 32.43 -39.67 12.96
C LYS A 102 33.44 -40.22 11.95
N SER A 103 34.70 -39.91 12.23
CA SER A 103 35.88 -40.69 11.85
C SER A 103 36.37 -40.46 10.40
N LYS A 104 37.18 -39.43 10.11
CA LYS A 104 38.63 -39.40 10.42
C LYS A 104 39.18 -40.79 10.77
N ARG A 105 40.05 -41.31 9.90
CA ARG A 105 40.93 -42.50 10.04
C ARG A 105 40.57 -43.69 9.13
N LYS A 106 40.95 -43.58 7.86
CA LYS A 106 41.76 -44.58 7.14
C LYS A 106 42.12 -43.95 5.79
N LYS A 107 43.26 -43.27 5.69
CA LYS A 107 44.59 -43.87 5.53
C LYS A 107 44.70 -44.54 4.16
N SER A 108 45.44 -43.83 3.30
CA SER A 108 46.38 -44.35 2.30
C SER A 108 45.86 -45.18 1.11
N SER A 109 46.41 -44.79 -0.04
CA SER A 109 46.76 -45.64 -1.18
C SER A 109 45.65 -45.86 -2.21
N GLY A 110 45.93 -45.37 -3.41
CA GLY A 110 45.16 -45.51 -4.64
C GLY A 110 45.60 -44.44 -5.61
#